data_AF-A0ABD6S967-F1
#
_entry.id   AF-A0ABD6S967-F1
#
_cell.length_a   1.000
_cell.length_b   1.000
_cell.length_c   1.000
_cell.angle_alpha   90.00
_cell.angle_beta   90.00
_cell.angle_gamma   90.00
#
_symmetry.space_group_name_H-M   'P 1'
#
loop_
_entity.id
_entity.type
_entity.pdbx_description
1 polymer ?
#
loop_
_entity_poly.entity_id
_entity_poly.type
_entity_poly.pdbx_seq_one_letter_code
_entity_poly.pdbx_strand_id
1 'polypeptide(L)'
;MELTLDGLERCFNVATSENAEYVAVQIAMDGFSSDELIINDRHNIDNKLEYYKKTYNEDLKHRYSPGIRIVGFAYGYSFSEILIKLGLLTD
;
A
#
# COMPACT_ATOMS: atom_id res chain seq x y z
N MET A 1 2.24 -9.93 -5.50
CA MET A 1 0.88 -10.18 -4.96
C MET A 1 -0.13 -9.63 -5.94
N GLU A 2 -1.34 -10.19 -6.00
CA GLU A 2 -2.41 -9.64 -6.85
C GLU A 2 -2.88 -8.27 -6.32
N LEU A 3 -3.13 -7.31 -7.20
CA LEU A 3 -3.59 -5.96 -6.86
C LEU A 3 -5.11 -5.94 -6.58
N THR A 4 -5.50 -6.51 -5.43
CA THR A 4 -6.87 -6.54 -4.92
C THR A 4 -6.90 -6.16 -3.45
N LEU A 5 -8.08 -5.86 -2.90
CA LEU A 5 -8.23 -5.57 -1.47
C LEU A 5 -7.78 -6.76 -0.60
N ASP A 6 -8.14 -7.98 -0.99
CA ASP A 6 -7.63 -9.21 -0.39
C ASP A 6 -6.09 -9.33 -0.47
N GLY A 7 -5.50 -8.91 -1.59
CA GLY A 7 -4.05 -8.87 -1.76
C GLY A 7 -3.37 -7.89 -0.80
N LEU A 8 -3.95 -6.69 -0.65
CA LEU A 8 -3.50 -5.67 0.29
C LEU A 8 -3.59 -6.18 1.74
N GLU A 9 -4.72 -6.79 2.11
CA GLU A 9 -4.93 -7.37 3.44
C GLU A 9 -3.91 -8.47 3.74
N ARG A 10 -3.66 -9.38 2.80
CA ARG A 10 -2.60 -10.39 2.94
C ARG A 10 -1.23 -9.76 3.13
N CYS A 11 -0.89 -8.71 2.37
CA CYS A 11 0.38 -8.00 2.51
C CYS A 11 0.57 -7.45 3.93
N PHE A 12 -0.45 -6.78 4.47
CA PHE A 12 -0.40 -6.17 5.81
C PHE A 12 -0.35 -7.25 6.90
N ASN A 13 -1.12 -8.33 6.76
CA ASN A 13 -1.10 -9.44 7.72
C ASN A 13 0.26 -10.15 7.74
N VAL A 14 0.90 -10.34 6.58
CA VAL A 14 2.26 -10.88 6.52
C VAL A 14 3.24 -9.93 7.21
N ALA A 15 3.16 -8.62 6.94
CA ALA A 15 4.00 -7.61 7.59
C ALA A 15 3.92 -7.67 9.11
N THR A 16 2.71 -7.77 9.67
CA THR A 16 2.50 -7.95 11.12
C THR A 16 3.10 -9.26 11.62
N SER A 17 2.88 -10.37 10.90
CA SER A 17 3.38 -11.70 11.30
C SER A 17 4.91 -11.81 11.27
N GLU A 18 5.55 -11.11 10.33
CA GLU A 18 7.00 -11.07 10.16
C GLU A 18 7.67 -9.93 10.94
N ASN A 19 6.89 -9.19 11.74
CA ASN A 19 7.32 -8.00 12.48
C ASN A 19 8.13 -7.04 11.59
N ALA A 20 7.63 -6.79 10.38
CA ALA A 20 8.20 -5.83 9.45
C ALA A 20 8.10 -4.41 10.01
N GLU A 21 9.07 -3.56 9.67
CA GLU A 21 9.11 -2.19 10.17
C GLU A 21 8.12 -1.27 9.46
N TYR A 22 7.82 -1.56 8.18
CA TYR A 22 7.02 -0.68 7.33
C TYR A 22 6.06 -1.43 6.43
N VAL A 23 4.93 -0.78 6.17
CA VAL A 23 4.03 -1.07 5.05
C VAL A 23 3.88 0.18 4.20
N ALA A 24 3.69 0.00 2.90
CA ALA A 24 3.51 1.10 1.97
C ALA A 24 2.41 0.82 0.96
N VAL A 25 1.75 1.89 0.51
CA VAL A 25 0.87 1.89 -0.66
C VAL A 25 1.30 2.98 -1.63
N GLN A 26 1.23 2.68 -2.92
CA GLN A 26 1.41 3.62 -4.01
C GLN A 26 0.03 3.96 -4.58
N ILE A 27 -0.29 5.24 -4.64
CA ILE A 27 -1.61 5.75 -5.00
C ILE A 27 -1.50 6.59 -6.26
N ALA A 28 -2.25 6.20 -7.29
CA ALA A 28 -2.45 7.01 -8.47
C ALA A 28 -3.68 7.91 -8.28
N MET A 29 -3.55 9.17 -8.68
CA MET A 29 -4.62 10.17 -8.64
C MET A 29 -4.72 10.88 -9.99
N ASP A 30 -5.92 10.91 -10.55
CA ASP A 30 -6.16 11.63 -11.81
C ASP A 30 -5.82 13.13 -11.66
N GLY A 31 -5.16 13.69 -12.67
CA GLY A 31 -4.71 15.09 -12.68
C GLY A 31 -3.30 15.33 -12.11
N PHE A 32 -2.66 14.31 -11.54
CA PHE A 32 -1.27 14.37 -11.09
C PHE A 32 -0.35 13.57 -12.02
N SER A 33 0.88 14.06 -12.21
CA SER A 33 1.85 13.44 -13.12
C SER A 33 2.62 12.27 -12.53
N SER A 34 2.52 12.07 -11.21
CA SER A 34 3.24 11.03 -10.48
C SER A 34 2.38 10.48 -9.35
N ASP A 35 2.58 9.19 -9.06
CA ASP A 35 1.91 8.53 -7.95
C ASP A 35 2.45 9.01 -6.60
N GLU A 36 1.59 8.97 -5.58
CA GLU A 36 1.95 9.22 -4.18
C GLU A 36 2.39 7.90 -3.53
N LEU A 37 3.50 7.93 -2.77
CA LEU A 37 3.93 6.80 -1.95
C LEU A 37 3.71 7.11 -0.47
N ILE A 38 2.80 6.38 0.17
CA ILE A 38 2.51 6.51 1.61
C ILE A 38 3.16 5.34 2.34
N ILE A 39 4.13 5.63 3.21
CA ILE A 39 4.81 4.63 4.05
C ILE A 39 4.36 4.83 5.51
N ASN A 40 3.95 3.76 6.16
CA ASN A 40 3.55 3.75 7.57
C ASN A 40 4.46 2.80 8.35
N ASP A 41 4.84 3.20 9.56
CA ASP A 41 5.59 2.34 10.47
C ASP A 41 4.71 1.24 11.08
N ARG A 42 5.37 0.24 11.66
CA ARG A 42 4.73 -0.97 12.22
C ARG A 42 3.60 -0.71 13.21
N HIS A 43 3.64 0.40 13.96
CA HIS A 43 2.60 0.71 14.96
C HIS A 43 1.28 1.15 14.31
N ASN A 44 1.31 1.48 13.02
CA ASN A 44 0.16 1.98 12.27
C ASN A 44 -0.44 0.94 11.31
N ILE A 45 0.12 -0.27 11.20
CA ILE A 45 -0.30 -1.28 10.21
C ILE A 45 -1.79 -1.61 10.36
N ASP A 46 -2.24 -2.02 11.55
CA ASP A 46 -3.61 -2.47 11.78
C ASP A 46 -4.63 -1.35 11.50
N ASN A 47 -4.39 -0.16 12.05
CA ASN A 47 -5.25 1.01 11.86
C ASN A 47 -5.31 1.44 10.38
N LYS A 48 -4.19 1.34 9.65
CA LYS A 48 -4.13 1.68 8.23
C LYS A 48 -4.84 0.63 7.38
N LEU A 49 -4.72 -0.66 7.72
CA LEU A 49 -5.47 -1.72 7.03
C LEU A 49 -6.98 -1.51 7.17
N GLU A 50 -7.47 -1.22 8.39
CA GLU A 50 -8.89 -0.93 8.62
C GLU A 50 -9.35 0.26 7.77
N TYR A 51 -8.56 1.34 7.75
CA TYR A 51 -8.83 2.50 6.91
C TYR A 51 -8.93 2.13 5.42
N TYR A 52 -7.98 1.37 4.88
CA TYR A 52 -7.99 0.99 3.47
C TYR A 52 -9.19 0.10 3.12
N LYS A 53 -9.55 -0.87 3.98
CA LYS A 53 -10.74 -1.72 3.79
C LYS A 53 -12.04 -0.92 3.75
N LYS A 54 -12.12 0.16 4.55
CA LYS A 54 -13.28 1.07 4.55
C LYS A 54 -13.32 2.00 3.34
N THR A 55 -12.16 2.45 2.86
CA THR A 55 -12.07 3.52 1.85
C THR A 55 -11.91 3.02 0.43
N TYR A 56 -11.47 1.78 0.21
CA TYR A 56 -11.25 1.19 -1.11
C TYR A 56 -12.12 -0.04 -1.34
N ASN A 57 -12.53 -0.25 -2.59
CA ASN A 57 -13.26 -1.45 -3.02
C ASN A 57 -12.31 -2.61 -3.36
N GLU A 58 -12.87 -3.75 -3.78
CA GLU A 58 -12.10 -4.96 -4.14
C GLU A 58 -11.02 -4.72 -5.19
N ASP A 59 -11.28 -3.80 -6.13
CA ASP A 59 -10.36 -3.40 -7.20
C ASP A 59 -9.42 -2.26 -6.78
N LEU A 60 -9.32 -1.97 -5.48
CA LEU A 60 -8.46 -0.92 -4.92
C LEU A 60 -8.75 0.49 -5.48
N LYS A 61 -10.00 0.77 -5.86
CA LYS A 61 -10.49 2.11 -6.21
C LYS A 61 -11.13 2.76 -4.99
N HIS A 62 -10.85 4.05 -4.79
CA HIS A 62 -11.40 4.79 -3.66
C HIS A 62 -12.93 4.90 -3.81
N ARG A 63 -13.67 4.49 -2.79
CA ARG A 63 -15.14 4.40 -2.80
C ARG A 63 -15.83 5.75 -2.93
N TYR A 64 -15.18 6.81 -2.44
CA TYR A 64 -15.78 8.14 -2.32
C TYR A 64 -15.16 9.20 -3.23
N SER A 65 -14.04 8.88 -3.88
CA SER A 65 -13.23 9.85 -4.64
C SER A 65 -12.84 9.22 -5.97
N PRO A 66 -13.64 9.42 -7.03
CA PRO A 66 -13.31 8.93 -8.36
C PRO A 66 -11.92 9.39 -8.80
N GLY A 67 -11.19 8.52 -9.52
CA GLY A 67 -9.84 8.82 -10.01
C GLY A 67 -8.71 8.52 -9.01
N ILE A 68 -9.02 8.14 -7.77
CA ILE A 68 -8.03 7.67 -6.78
C ILE A 68 -8.02 6.14 -6.72
N ARG A 69 -6.83 5.54 -6.83
CA ARG A 69 -6.65 4.08 -6.75
C ARG A 69 -5.29 3.71 -6.18
N ILE A 70 -5.22 2.63 -5.41
CA ILE A 70 -3.95 2.02 -5.02
C ILE A 70 -3.45 1.19 -6.21
N VAL A 71 -2.24 1.47 -6.68
CA VAL A 71 -1.59 0.82 -7.83
C VAL A 71 -0.42 -0.07 -7.43
N GLY A 72 0.01 -0.01 -6.16
CA GLY A 72 1.07 -0.84 -5.62
C GLY A 72 1.01 -0.88 -4.11
N PHE A 73 1.52 -1.94 -3.52
CA PHE A 73 1.71 -2.05 -2.08
C PHE A 73 2.81 -3.04 -1.76
N ALA A 74 3.52 -2.80 -0.65
CA ALA A 74 4.61 -3.64 -0.19
C ALA A 74 4.79 -3.50 1.32
N TYR A 75 5.53 -4.43 1.91
CA TYR A 75 6.09 -4.30 3.25
C TYR A 75 7.60 -4.52 3.21
N GLY A 76 8.31 -4.03 4.22
CA GLY A 76 9.76 -4.18 4.30
C GLY A 76 10.34 -3.69 5.63
N TYR A 77 11.63 -3.90 5.77
CA TYR A 77 12.41 -3.54 6.96
C TYR A 77 13.19 -2.23 6.76
N SER A 78 13.15 -1.66 5.55
CA SER A 78 13.73 -0.36 5.22
C SER A 78 12.97 0.33 4.08
N PHE A 79 13.16 1.64 3.93
CA PHE A 79 12.55 2.38 2.81
C PHE A 79 13.11 1.94 1.46
N SER A 80 14.41 1.64 1.34
CA SER A 80 14.99 1.14 0.10
C SER A 80 14.36 -0.17 -0.35
N GLU A 81 14.12 -1.10 0.58
CA GLU A 81 13.45 -2.36 0.28
C GLU A 81 12.02 -2.14 -0.24
N ILE A 82 11.27 -1.20 0.34
CA ILE A 82 9.94 -0.81 -0.16
C ILE A 82 10.04 -0.32 -1.61
N LEU A 83 10.99 0.59 -1.90
CA LEU A 83 11.16 1.14 -3.24
C LEU A 83 11.54 0.06 -4.26
N ILE A 84 12.43 -0.86 -3.90
CA ILE A 84 12.83 -2.00 -4.74
C ILE A 84 11.64 -2.92 -5.01
N LYS A 85 10.88 -3.31 -3.96
CA LYS A 85 9.70 -4.18 -4.09
C LYS A 85 8.59 -3.56 -4.94
N LEU A 86 8.51 -2.23 -4.97
CA LEU A 86 7.57 -1.48 -5.83
C LEU A 86 8.15 -1.15 -7.21
N GLY A 87 9.39 -1.51 -7.51
CA GLY A 87 10.05 -1.19 -8.78
C GLY A 87 10.32 0.30 -8.98
N LEU A 88 10.35 1.08 -7.91
CA LEU A 88 10.61 2.53 -7.90
C LEU A 88 12.10 2.86 -7.75
N LEU A 89 12.89 1.86 -7.34
CA LEU A 89 14.34 1.91 -7.33
C LEU A 89 14.86 0.66 -8.04
N THR A 90 15.66 0.86 -9.09
CA THR A 90 16.42 -0.20 -9.73
C THR A 90 17.86 -0.09 -9.28
N ASP A 91 18.42 -1.18 -8.75
CA ASP A 91 19.86 -1.30 -8.49
C ASP A 91 20.69 -1.16 -9.77
#